data_AF-A0AAW0X4G9-F1
#
_entry.id   AF-A0AAW0X4G9-F1
#
_cell.length_a   1.000
_cell.length_b   1.000
_cell.length_c   1.000
_cell.angle_alpha   90.00
_cell.angle_beta   90.00
_cell.angle_gamma   90.00
#
_symmetry.space_group_name_H-M   'P 1'
#
loop_
_entity.id
_entity.type
_entity.pdbx_description
1 polymer ?
#
loop_
_entity_poly.entity_id
_entity_poly.type
_entity_poly.pdbx_seq_one_letter_code
_entity_poly.pdbx_strand_id
1 'polypeptide(L)'
;CSVLVVVFCGAPGTRCWSLIPWGRLGTRGHAQSALAMPRARGKRPKRDLPKRKNARELARQELHSALRESCSRGDVSRAKAILRDLGAEAQIIINSAPNGSNTLLFKACEEGQREMVRLLLDHGADGRIHPVTKYSPLYIACYYGRRDIAEMLLKKFPALASVSTVERWLPLHACIINGHTAVLELLLKFPYPDDSLRKYW
;
A
#
# COMPACT_ATOMS: atom_id res chain seq x y z
N CYS A 1 -1.62 51.68 -26.13
CA CYS A 1 -1.90 50.82 -27.29
C CYS A 1 -0.63 50.69 -28.12
N SER A 2 -0.15 49.46 -28.26
CA SER A 2 0.63 48.88 -29.37
C SER A 2 1.54 47.80 -28.81
N VAL A 3 1.11 46.57 -29.05
CA VAL A 3 1.76 45.32 -28.69
C VAL A 3 2.92 45.09 -29.66
N LEU A 4 4.09 44.69 -29.18
CA LEU A 4 4.96 43.81 -29.96
C LEU A 4 5.63 42.77 -29.05
N VAL A 5 5.49 41.53 -29.51
CA VAL A 5 5.68 40.28 -28.81
C VAL A 5 7.16 39.99 -28.59
N VAL A 6 7.53 39.69 -27.33
CA VAL A 6 8.86 39.19 -26.98
C VAL A 6 8.94 37.71 -27.34
N VAL A 7 9.62 37.38 -28.44
CA VAL A 7 10.03 36.01 -28.74
C VAL A 7 11.29 35.73 -27.91
N PHE A 8 11.14 34.92 -26.87
CA PHE A 8 12.25 34.48 -26.02
C PHE A 8 13.14 33.49 -26.79
N CYS A 9 14.40 33.89 -26.93
CA CYS A 9 15.46 33.12 -27.56
C CYS A 9 15.82 31.88 -26.74
N GLY A 10 16.19 30.81 -27.46
CA GLY A 10 16.73 29.59 -26.89
C GLY A 10 18.00 29.82 -26.07
N ALA A 11 18.26 28.83 -25.21
CA ALA A 11 19.56 28.59 -24.59
C ALA A 11 20.69 28.49 -25.65
N PRO A 12 21.99 28.39 -25.27
CA PRO A 12 22.60 28.42 -23.95
C PRO A 12 23.83 29.35 -23.86
N GLY A 13 24.38 29.47 -22.66
CA GLY A 13 25.67 30.12 -22.44
C GLY A 13 26.80 29.47 -23.25
N THR A 14 27.40 30.27 -24.12
CA THR A 14 28.84 30.29 -24.39
C THR A 14 29.15 31.66 -24.97
N ARG A 15 29.96 32.44 -24.24
CA ARG A 15 30.47 33.74 -24.68
C ARG A 15 31.61 33.50 -25.66
N CYS A 16 31.54 34.06 -26.87
CA CYS A 16 32.72 34.33 -27.68
C CYS A 16 32.58 35.73 -28.29
N TRP A 17 33.48 36.63 -27.89
CA TRP A 17 33.67 37.94 -28.50
C TRP A 17 34.78 37.80 -29.55
N SER A 18 34.53 38.25 -30.78
CA SER A 18 35.54 39.00 -31.56
C SER A 18 34.96 39.54 -32.86
N LEU A 19 35.41 40.77 -33.11
CA LEU A 19 35.10 41.74 -34.14
C LEU A 19 35.85 41.52 -35.48
N ILE A 20 35.27 42.06 -36.58
CA ILE A 20 35.92 42.66 -37.79
C ILE A 20 36.47 41.68 -38.87
N PRO A 21 36.47 42.00 -40.20
CA PRO A 21 35.47 42.62 -41.10
C PRO A 21 35.42 41.93 -42.51
N TRP A 22 34.68 42.54 -43.46
CA TRP A 22 34.60 42.17 -44.87
C TRP A 22 35.87 42.38 -45.71
N GLY A 23 36.04 41.50 -46.70
CA GLY A 23 36.92 41.64 -47.86
C GLY A 23 37.86 40.43 -47.98
N ARG A 24 38.25 39.92 -49.14
CA ARG A 24 38.00 40.20 -50.55
C ARG A 24 38.66 39.00 -51.27
N LEU A 25 38.04 38.51 -52.35
CA LEU A 25 38.58 37.68 -53.46
C LEU A 25 39.68 36.63 -53.19
N GLY A 26 39.54 35.45 -53.79
CA GLY A 26 40.72 34.69 -54.17
C GLY A 26 40.53 33.19 -54.38
N THR A 27 40.40 32.84 -55.64
CA THR A 27 40.52 31.54 -56.29
C THR A 27 41.48 30.50 -55.70
N ARG A 28 41.13 29.23 -56.04
CA ARG A 28 42.00 28.07 -56.32
C ARG A 28 42.57 27.28 -55.14
N GLY A 29 42.41 25.96 -55.23
CA GLY A 29 43.25 24.99 -54.54
C GLY A 29 42.54 23.67 -54.32
N HIS A 30 42.67 22.75 -55.27
CA HIS A 30 42.34 21.34 -55.10
C HIS A 30 42.99 20.74 -53.85
N ALA A 31 42.23 19.92 -53.11
CA ALA A 31 42.79 18.73 -52.47
C ALA A 31 41.67 17.74 -52.17
N GLN A 32 41.83 16.56 -52.74
CA GLN A 32 41.01 15.37 -52.54
C GLN A 32 41.00 14.99 -51.05
N SER A 33 39.83 14.64 -50.53
CA SER A 33 39.71 13.73 -49.39
C SER A 33 38.34 13.07 -49.47
N ALA A 34 38.37 11.74 -49.55
CA ALA A 34 37.20 10.89 -49.67
C ALA A 34 36.16 11.21 -48.58
N LEU A 35 34.92 11.48 -49.01
CA LEU A 35 33.75 11.55 -48.14
C LEU A 35 33.44 10.13 -47.62
N ALA A 36 34.12 9.73 -46.55
CA ALA A 36 33.65 8.64 -45.71
C ALA A 36 32.42 9.15 -44.95
N MET A 37 31.23 8.78 -45.43
CA MET A 37 29.98 8.99 -44.71
C MET A 37 30.11 8.40 -43.30
N PRO A 38 29.92 9.18 -42.21
CA PRO A 38 29.92 8.61 -40.88
C PRO A 38 28.71 7.66 -40.79
N ARG A 39 28.97 6.35 -40.64
CA ARG A 39 27.94 5.39 -40.24
C ARG A 39 27.35 5.91 -38.94
N ALA A 40 26.15 6.49 -39.01
CA ALA A 40 25.38 6.85 -37.85
C ALA A 40 25.23 5.57 -37.02
N ARG A 41 26.00 5.46 -35.94
CA ARG A 41 25.73 4.51 -34.87
C ARG A 41 24.41 4.96 -34.27
N GLY A 42 23.31 4.51 -34.87
CA GLY A 42 21.99 4.61 -34.27
C GLY A 42 22.14 4.06 -32.86
N LYS A 43 21.94 4.92 -31.86
CA LYS A 43 21.84 4.47 -30.47
C LYS A 43 20.74 3.41 -30.49
N ARG A 44 21.10 2.15 -30.22
CA ARG A 44 20.09 1.11 -30.03
C ARG A 44 19.10 1.68 -29.01
N PRO A 45 17.78 1.69 -29.31
CA PRO A 45 16.81 2.17 -28.33
C PRO A 45 17.06 1.38 -27.05
N LYS A 46 17.23 2.09 -25.93
CA LYS A 46 17.34 1.41 -24.63
C LYS A 46 16.07 0.59 -24.49
N ARG A 47 16.22 -0.73 -24.56
CA ARG A 47 15.12 -1.66 -24.33
C ARG A 47 14.80 -1.47 -22.85
N ASP A 48 13.78 -0.69 -22.55
CA ASP A 48 13.31 -0.45 -21.20
C ASP A 48 12.74 -1.77 -20.67
N LEU A 49 13.63 -2.65 -20.21
CA LEU A 49 13.24 -3.80 -19.41
C LEU A 49 12.44 -3.22 -18.23
N PRO A 50 11.17 -3.64 -18.02
CA PRO A 50 10.38 -3.15 -16.90
C PRO A 50 11.23 -3.31 -15.65
N LYS A 51 11.43 -2.19 -14.93
CA LYS A 51 12.32 -2.13 -13.75
C LYS A 51 12.02 -3.35 -12.88
N ARG A 52 12.97 -4.29 -12.75
CA ARG A 52 12.80 -5.59 -12.04
C ARG A 52 12.11 -5.49 -10.67
N LYS A 53 12.20 -4.33 -10.00
CA LYS A 53 11.48 -4.02 -8.75
C LYS A 53 9.95 -4.09 -8.90
N ASN A 54 9.39 -3.66 -10.03
CA ASN A 54 7.94 -3.63 -10.26
C ASN A 54 7.36 -5.04 -10.45
N ALA A 55 8.12 -5.97 -11.06
CA ALA A 55 7.65 -7.33 -11.31
C ALA A 55 7.54 -8.17 -10.02
N ARG A 56 8.48 -8.02 -9.09
CA ARG A 56 8.41 -8.69 -7.77
C ARG A 56 7.27 -8.13 -6.92
N GLU A 57 7.08 -6.82 -6.93
CA GLU A 57 5.98 -6.19 -6.20
C GLU A 57 4.62 -6.57 -6.80
N LEU A 58 4.51 -6.66 -8.13
CA LEU A 58 3.29 -7.13 -8.80
C LEU A 58 2.94 -8.57 -8.40
N ALA A 59 3.91 -9.49 -8.42
CA ALA A 59 3.70 -10.87 -7.96
C ALA A 59 3.24 -10.92 -6.49
N ARG A 60 3.80 -10.06 -5.62
CA ARG A 60 3.37 -9.94 -4.22
C ARG A 60 1.94 -9.42 -4.10
N GLN A 61 1.54 -8.47 -4.94
CA GLN A 61 0.17 -7.93 -4.97
C GLN A 61 -0.84 -8.98 -5.46
N GLU A 62 -0.48 -9.78 -6.47
CA GLU A 62 -1.30 -10.90 -6.95
C GLU A 62 -1.46 -11.99 -5.89
N LEU A 63 -0.41 -12.31 -5.15
CA LEU A 63 -0.48 -13.26 -4.04
C LEU A 63 -1.35 -12.72 -2.90
N HIS A 64 -1.21 -11.44 -2.55
CA HIS A 64 -2.05 -10.79 -1.57
C HIS A 64 -3.53 -10.78 -1.99
N SER A 65 -3.82 -10.50 -3.27
CA SER A 65 -5.20 -10.50 -3.78
C SER A 65 -5.80 -11.90 -3.79
N ALA A 66 -5.03 -12.92 -4.19
CA ALA A 66 -5.45 -14.31 -4.12
C ALA A 66 -5.74 -14.78 -2.68
N LEU A 67 -4.88 -14.40 -1.72
CA LEU A 67 -5.09 -14.71 -0.32
C LEU A 67 -6.32 -13.96 0.24
N ARG A 68 -6.52 -12.70 -0.17
CA ARG A 68 -7.71 -11.92 0.21
C ARG A 68 -8.99 -12.55 -0.31
N GLU A 69 -9.00 -13.02 -1.55
CA GLU A 69 -10.13 -13.73 -2.13
C GLU A 69 -10.45 -15.01 -1.35
N SER A 70 -9.41 -15.78 -0.97
CA SER A 70 -9.61 -16.97 -0.14
C SER A 70 -10.20 -16.62 1.24
N CYS A 71 -9.79 -15.51 1.85
CA CYS A 71 -10.38 -15.00 3.10
C CYS A 71 -11.84 -14.59 2.91
N SER A 72 -12.19 -13.99 1.77
CA SER A 72 -13.55 -13.57 1.44
C SER A 72 -14.49 -14.77 1.24
N ARG A 73 -13.98 -15.85 0.64
CA ARG A 73 -14.75 -17.08 0.38
C ARG A 73 -14.74 -18.06 1.56
N GLY A 74 -13.83 -17.88 2.52
CA GLY A 74 -13.59 -18.85 3.60
C GLY A 74 -12.85 -20.11 3.16
N ASP A 75 -12.15 -20.08 2.02
CA ASP A 75 -11.42 -21.26 1.50
C ASP A 75 -10.09 -21.44 2.25
N VAL A 76 -10.19 -22.14 3.38
CA VAL A 76 -9.08 -22.47 4.28
C VAL A 76 -8.02 -23.32 3.60
N SER A 77 -8.41 -24.24 2.71
CA SER A 77 -7.48 -25.15 2.04
C SER A 77 -6.58 -24.38 1.07
N ARG A 78 -7.18 -23.49 0.27
CA ARG A 78 -6.44 -22.61 -0.64
C ARG A 78 -5.54 -21.64 0.11
N ALA A 79 -6.03 -21.05 1.20
CA ALA A 79 -5.20 -20.17 2.03
C ALA A 79 -3.97 -20.90 2.61
N LYS A 80 -4.15 -22.14 3.10
CA LYS A 80 -3.03 -22.96 3.59
C LYS A 80 -2.02 -23.31 2.50
N ALA A 81 -2.47 -23.60 1.28
CA ALA A 81 -1.57 -23.88 0.16
C ALA A 81 -0.72 -22.63 -0.16
N ILE A 82 -1.38 -21.47 -0.30
CA ILE A 82 -0.69 -20.19 -0.55
C ILE A 82 0.32 -19.87 0.57
N LEU A 83 -0.05 -20.10 1.83
CA LEU A 83 0.85 -19.85 2.97
C LEU A 83 2.06 -20.81 3.00
N ARG A 84 1.90 -22.06 2.56
CA ARG A 84 3.01 -23.00 2.41
C ARG A 84 4.00 -22.56 1.33
N ASP A 85 3.49 -22.07 0.22
CA ASP A 85 4.32 -21.59 -0.90
C ASP A 85 5.09 -20.31 -0.54
N LEU A 86 4.54 -19.49 0.36
CA LEU A 86 5.12 -18.21 0.79
C LEU A 86 6.22 -18.34 1.86
N GLY A 87 6.21 -19.39 2.67
CA GLY A 87 7.21 -19.63 3.72
C GLY A 87 7.44 -18.40 4.62
N ALA A 88 8.65 -17.81 4.55
CA ALA A 88 9.07 -16.67 5.37
C ALA A 88 8.43 -15.33 4.94
N GLU A 89 7.99 -15.19 3.69
CA GLU A 89 7.36 -13.96 3.19
C GLU A 89 5.88 -13.84 3.60
N ALA A 90 5.30 -14.91 4.17
CA ALA A 90 3.90 -14.95 4.58
C ALA A 90 3.54 -13.81 5.55
N GLN A 91 4.38 -13.55 6.56
CA GLN A 91 4.14 -12.46 7.53
C GLN A 91 4.09 -11.08 6.88
N ILE A 92 4.98 -10.86 5.91
CA ILE A 92 5.11 -9.60 5.18
C ILE A 92 3.88 -9.35 4.30
N ILE A 93 3.26 -10.40 3.77
CA ILE A 93 2.03 -10.31 2.96
C ILE A 93 0.79 -10.20 3.85
N ILE A 94 0.69 -11.02 4.91
CA ILE A 94 -0.43 -11.01 5.85
C ILE A 94 -0.66 -9.63 6.44
N ASN A 95 0.43 -8.97 6.86
CA ASN A 95 0.39 -7.65 7.49
C ASN A 95 0.44 -6.49 6.48
N SER A 96 0.48 -6.80 5.17
CA SER A 96 0.43 -5.80 4.11
C SER A 96 -0.99 -5.28 3.91
N ALA A 97 -1.07 -4.04 3.46
CA ALA A 97 -2.30 -3.33 3.14
C ALA A 97 -2.05 -2.51 1.86
N PRO A 98 -2.00 -3.15 0.67
CA PRO A 98 -1.74 -2.45 -0.57
C PRO A 98 -2.81 -1.38 -0.79
N ASN A 99 -2.38 -0.18 -1.19
CA ASN A 99 -3.25 0.99 -1.48
C ASN A 99 -4.14 1.45 -0.31
N GLY A 100 -3.74 1.18 0.94
CA GLY A 100 -4.56 1.53 2.11
C GLY A 100 -5.79 0.63 2.30
N SER A 101 -5.81 -0.53 1.64
CA SER A 101 -6.87 -1.53 1.83
C SER A 101 -6.82 -2.18 3.21
N ASN A 102 -7.94 -2.73 3.65
CA ASN A 102 -8.04 -3.50 4.89
C ASN A 102 -7.06 -4.69 4.88
N THR A 103 -6.33 -4.90 5.97
CA THR A 103 -5.45 -6.07 6.16
C THR A 103 -6.23 -7.39 6.03
N LEU A 104 -5.55 -8.49 5.72
CA LEU A 104 -6.19 -9.81 5.57
C LEU A 104 -6.96 -10.23 6.84
N LEU A 105 -6.41 -9.94 8.01
CA LEU A 105 -7.08 -10.18 9.30
C LEU A 105 -8.40 -9.40 9.41
N PHE A 106 -8.46 -8.15 8.93
CA PHE A 106 -9.69 -7.35 8.91
C PHE A 106 -10.77 -8.01 8.07
N LYS A 107 -10.41 -8.47 6.87
CA LYS A 107 -11.37 -9.11 5.96
C LYS A 107 -11.89 -10.42 6.54
N ALA A 108 -11.02 -11.23 7.15
CA ALA A 108 -11.43 -12.46 7.82
C ALA A 108 -12.37 -12.21 9.01
N CYS A 109 -12.15 -11.13 9.78
CA CYS A 109 -13.02 -10.73 10.89
C CYS A 109 -14.39 -10.24 10.42
N GLU A 110 -14.43 -9.45 9.34
CA GLU A 110 -15.66 -8.97 8.70
C GLU A 110 -16.54 -10.15 8.24
N GLU A 111 -15.95 -11.10 7.52
CA GLU A 111 -16.66 -12.26 6.99
C GLU A 111 -17.03 -13.30 8.07
N GLY A 112 -16.46 -13.20 9.27
CA GLY A 112 -16.74 -14.15 10.35
C GLY A 112 -16.01 -15.49 10.20
N GLN A 113 -14.95 -15.56 9.42
CA GLN A 113 -14.24 -16.81 9.10
C GLN A 113 -13.26 -17.20 10.22
N ARG A 114 -13.77 -17.87 11.25
CA ARG A 114 -13.03 -18.24 12.47
C ARG A 114 -11.75 -19.03 12.18
N GLU A 115 -11.82 -20.07 11.34
CA GLU A 115 -10.66 -20.89 10.98
C GLU A 115 -9.60 -20.06 10.24
N MET A 116 -10.04 -19.12 9.40
CA MET A 116 -9.13 -18.24 8.68
C MET A 116 -8.42 -17.27 9.64
N VAL A 117 -9.15 -16.68 10.59
CA VAL A 117 -8.57 -15.84 11.63
C VAL A 117 -7.53 -16.62 12.44
N ARG A 118 -7.84 -17.86 12.83
CA ARG A 118 -6.87 -18.73 13.52
C ARG A 118 -5.58 -18.90 12.72
N LEU A 119 -5.70 -19.25 11.44
CA LEU A 119 -4.53 -19.47 10.58
C LEU A 119 -3.71 -18.20 10.43
N LEU A 120 -4.35 -17.05 10.18
CA LEU A 120 -3.64 -15.79 10.06
C LEU A 120 -2.90 -15.45 11.36
N LEU A 121 -3.52 -15.64 12.53
CA LEU A 121 -2.89 -15.41 13.83
C LEU A 121 -1.72 -16.37 14.10
N ASP A 122 -1.85 -17.64 13.73
CA ASP A 122 -0.78 -18.65 13.88
C ASP A 122 0.42 -18.33 12.98
N HIS A 123 0.17 -17.70 11.81
CA HIS A 123 1.20 -17.24 10.88
C HIS A 123 1.72 -15.82 11.17
N GLY A 124 1.40 -15.23 12.34
CA GLY A 124 1.97 -13.95 12.78
C GLY A 124 1.23 -12.71 12.26
N ALA A 125 -0.07 -12.81 12.05
CA ALA A 125 -0.90 -11.63 11.80
C ALA A 125 -0.86 -10.68 13.01
N ASP A 126 -0.46 -9.44 12.76
CA ASP A 126 -0.51 -8.37 13.74
C ASP A 126 -1.95 -7.86 13.89
N GLY A 127 -2.34 -7.49 15.11
CA GLY A 127 -3.55 -6.71 15.38
C GLY A 127 -3.46 -5.25 14.91
N ARG A 128 -2.89 -5.00 13.72
CA ARG A 128 -2.69 -3.66 13.16
C ARG A 128 -4.03 -2.92 13.09
N ILE A 129 -3.95 -1.61 13.29
CA ILE A 129 -5.11 -0.72 13.26
C ILE A 129 -5.19 -0.08 11.86
N HIS A 130 -6.40 0.11 11.34
CA HIS A 130 -6.57 0.76 10.03
C HIS A 130 -6.01 2.20 10.08
N PRO A 131 -5.14 2.61 9.15
CA PRO A 131 -4.50 3.93 9.19
C PRO A 131 -5.45 5.12 9.12
N VAL A 132 -6.58 5.00 8.42
CA VAL A 132 -7.51 6.11 8.18
C VAL A 132 -8.58 6.19 9.26
N THR A 133 -9.34 5.12 9.47
CA THR A 133 -10.48 5.11 10.41
C THR A 133 -10.09 4.77 11.85
N LYS A 134 -8.85 4.31 12.06
CA LYS A 134 -8.39 3.71 13.31
C LYS A 134 -9.24 2.55 13.80
N TYR A 135 -9.96 1.87 12.90
CA TYR A 135 -10.69 0.66 13.26
C TYR A 135 -9.70 -0.44 13.63
N SER A 136 -9.92 -1.08 14.77
CA SER A 136 -9.18 -2.27 15.16
C SER A 136 -9.85 -3.53 14.59
N PRO A 137 -9.10 -4.63 14.38
CA PRO A 137 -9.70 -5.91 13.99
C PRO A 137 -10.78 -6.38 14.98
N LEU A 138 -10.56 -6.08 16.28
CA LEU A 138 -11.52 -6.35 17.33
C LEU A 138 -12.80 -5.52 17.17
N TYR A 139 -12.69 -4.23 16.85
CA TYR A 139 -13.84 -3.35 16.61
C TYR A 139 -14.76 -3.92 15.53
N ILE A 140 -14.21 -4.47 14.44
CA ILE A 140 -15.00 -5.06 13.36
C ILE A 140 -15.64 -6.38 13.78
N ALA A 141 -14.90 -7.24 14.50
CA ALA A 141 -15.48 -8.45 15.06
C ALA A 141 -16.66 -8.13 16.00
N CYS A 142 -16.56 -7.05 16.76
CA CYS A 142 -17.61 -6.53 17.64
C CYS A 142 -18.78 -5.96 16.85
N TYR A 143 -18.51 -5.18 15.81
CA TYR A 143 -19.52 -4.61 14.93
C TYR A 143 -20.39 -5.68 14.27
N TYR A 144 -19.81 -6.81 13.85
CA TYR A 144 -20.56 -7.93 13.26
C TYR A 144 -20.99 -9.01 14.26
N GLY A 145 -20.78 -8.80 15.57
CA GLY A 145 -21.23 -9.74 16.60
C GLY A 145 -20.48 -11.08 16.60
N ARG A 146 -19.26 -11.13 16.08
CA ARG A 146 -18.46 -12.36 15.94
C ARG A 146 -17.75 -12.72 17.25
N ARG A 147 -18.52 -13.29 18.19
CA ARG A 147 -18.07 -13.66 19.54
C ARG A 147 -16.77 -14.49 19.55
N ASP A 148 -16.73 -15.58 18.79
CA ASP A 148 -15.58 -16.50 18.80
C ASP A 148 -14.29 -15.83 18.28
N ILE A 149 -14.43 -14.95 17.28
CA ILE A 149 -13.30 -14.18 16.72
C ILE A 149 -12.83 -13.12 17.72
N ALA A 150 -13.77 -12.42 18.37
CA ALA A 150 -13.44 -11.44 19.40
C ALA A 150 -12.67 -12.09 20.56
N GLU A 151 -13.08 -13.29 21.01
CA GLU A 151 -12.37 -14.04 22.04
C GLU A 151 -10.94 -14.41 21.61
N MET A 152 -10.77 -14.88 20.37
CA MET A 152 -9.45 -15.22 19.83
C MET A 152 -8.52 -14.01 19.73
N LEU A 153 -9.05 -12.86 19.28
CA LEU A 153 -8.30 -11.62 19.19
C LEU A 153 -7.92 -11.09 20.58
N LEU A 154 -8.83 -11.12 21.56
CA LEU A 154 -8.55 -10.67 22.93
C LEU A 154 -7.51 -11.55 23.63
N LYS A 155 -7.49 -12.86 23.38
CA LYS A 155 -6.46 -13.77 23.91
C LYS A 155 -5.05 -13.43 23.41
N LYS A 156 -4.93 -12.99 22.15
CA LYS A 156 -3.62 -12.63 21.54
C LYS A 156 -3.25 -11.17 21.79
N PHE A 157 -4.24 -10.28 21.76
CA PHE A 157 -4.07 -8.84 21.79
C PHE A 157 -5.09 -8.19 22.74
N PRO A 158 -4.92 -8.32 24.06
CA PRO A 158 -5.86 -7.77 25.04
C PRO A 158 -5.95 -6.24 24.96
N ALA A 159 -4.86 -5.57 24.56
CA ALA A 159 -4.80 -4.12 24.41
C ALA A 159 -5.76 -3.57 23.34
N LEU A 160 -6.28 -4.40 22.42
CA LEU A 160 -7.24 -3.94 21.41
C LEU A 160 -8.60 -3.53 22.01
N ALA A 161 -8.93 -4.01 23.21
CA ALA A 161 -10.18 -3.67 23.89
C ALA A 161 -10.29 -2.17 24.23
N SER A 162 -9.15 -1.53 24.50
CA SER A 162 -9.05 -0.11 24.87
C SER A 162 -8.77 0.81 23.67
N VAL A 163 -8.57 0.26 22.47
CA VAL A 163 -8.26 1.06 21.27
C VAL A 163 -9.53 1.74 20.77
N SER A 164 -9.50 3.08 20.72
CA SER A 164 -10.58 3.87 20.17
C SER A 164 -10.37 4.21 18.70
N THR A 165 -11.48 4.33 17.96
CA THR A 165 -11.49 4.83 16.58
C THR A 165 -11.20 6.34 16.51
N VAL A 166 -11.15 6.91 15.30
CA VAL A 166 -11.02 8.38 15.12
C VAL A 166 -12.16 9.14 15.81
N GLU A 167 -13.36 8.58 15.81
CA GLU A 167 -14.56 9.13 16.46
C GLU A 167 -14.60 8.86 17.96
N ARG A 168 -13.49 8.35 18.53
CA ARG A 168 -13.36 7.94 19.93
C ARG A 168 -14.31 6.81 20.35
N TRP A 169 -14.77 6.00 19.39
CA TRP A 169 -15.60 4.84 19.71
C TRP A 169 -14.75 3.66 20.13
N LEU A 170 -15.15 2.97 21.18
CA LEU A 170 -14.56 1.71 21.61
C LEU A 170 -15.25 0.51 20.94
N PRO A 171 -14.59 -0.67 20.88
CA PRO A 171 -15.23 -1.90 20.43
C PRO A 171 -16.53 -2.23 21.19
N LEU A 172 -16.62 -1.81 22.47
CA LEU A 172 -17.82 -1.92 23.29
C LEU A 172 -19.01 -1.16 22.69
N HIS A 173 -18.79 0.07 22.19
CA HIS A 173 -19.85 0.88 21.57
C HIS A 173 -20.41 0.21 20.31
N ALA A 174 -19.56 -0.43 19.51
CA ALA A 174 -20.01 -1.18 18.33
C ALA A 174 -20.95 -2.34 18.70
N CYS A 175 -20.66 -3.05 19.80
CA CYS A 175 -21.54 -4.11 20.30
C CYS A 175 -22.90 -3.56 20.73
N ILE A 176 -22.92 -2.41 21.41
CA ILE A 176 -24.14 -1.78 21.93
C ILE A 176 -25.01 -1.28 20.78
N ILE A 177 -24.43 -0.57 19.81
CA ILE A 177 -25.15 0.00 18.66
C ILE A 177 -25.84 -1.10 17.85
N ASN A 178 -25.18 -2.24 17.67
CA ASN A 178 -25.70 -3.38 16.90
C ASN A 178 -26.43 -4.43 17.73
N GLY A 179 -26.57 -4.22 19.06
CA GLY A 179 -27.31 -5.13 19.95
C GLY A 179 -26.63 -6.49 20.21
N HIS A 180 -25.31 -6.59 20.06
CA HIS A 180 -24.56 -7.83 20.23
C HIS A 180 -24.16 -8.10 21.69
N THR A 181 -25.14 -8.49 22.51
CA THR A 181 -24.99 -8.77 23.95
C THR A 181 -23.96 -9.84 24.26
N ALA A 182 -23.88 -10.91 23.45
CA ALA A 182 -22.93 -12.01 23.68
C ALA A 182 -21.46 -11.58 23.56
N VAL A 183 -21.14 -10.63 22.67
CA VAL A 183 -19.78 -10.07 22.55
C VAL A 183 -19.53 -9.05 23.65
N LEU A 184 -20.56 -8.27 24.00
CA LEU A 184 -20.52 -7.30 25.09
C LEU A 184 -20.13 -7.95 26.42
N GLU A 185 -20.76 -9.06 26.78
CA GLU A 185 -20.45 -9.80 28.01
C GLU A 185 -19.01 -10.32 28.06
N LEU A 186 -18.43 -10.72 26.92
CA LEU A 186 -17.02 -11.11 26.86
C LEU A 186 -16.10 -9.92 27.07
N LEU A 187 -16.43 -8.81 26.42
CA LEU A 187 -15.68 -7.56 26.47
C LEU A 187 -15.63 -7.01 27.91
N LEU A 188 -16.77 -6.97 28.63
CA LEU A 188 -16.87 -6.48 30.01
C LEU A 188 -15.93 -7.17 31.02
N LYS A 189 -15.37 -8.33 30.69
CA LYS A 189 -14.38 -9.03 31.54
C LYS A 189 -12.98 -8.42 31.47
N PHE A 190 -12.71 -7.54 30.50
CA PHE A 190 -11.39 -6.94 30.28
C PHE A 190 -11.32 -5.52 30.85
N PRO A 191 -10.11 -5.04 31.23
CA PRO A 191 -9.94 -3.69 31.74
C PRO A 191 -10.19 -2.65 30.65
N TYR A 192 -10.93 -1.60 31.00
CA TYR A 192 -11.22 -0.45 30.14
C TYR A 192 -10.56 0.81 30.67
N PRO A 193 -10.23 1.78 29.79
CA PRO A 193 -9.83 3.11 30.26
C PRO A 193 -10.96 3.72 31.09
N ASP A 194 -10.66 4.22 32.29
CA ASP A 194 -11.63 4.83 33.21
C ASP A 194 -12.50 5.91 32.55
N ASP A 195 -11.91 6.67 31.62
CA ASP A 195 -12.61 7.70 30.84
C ASP A 195 -13.75 7.16 29.97
N SER A 196 -13.74 5.87 29.64
CA SER A 196 -14.76 5.22 28.80
C SER A 196 -16.04 4.92 29.56
N LEU A 197 -15.97 4.83 30.89
CA LEU A 197 -17.10 4.59 31.80
C LEU A 197 -17.58 5.86 32.50
N ARG A 198 -16.90 7.00 32.28
CA ARG A 198 -17.38 8.30 32.75
C ARG A 198 -18.70 8.60 32.03
N LYS A 199 -19.81 8.39 32.75
CA LYS A 199 -21.09 8.95 32.37
C LYS A 199 -20.89 10.46 32.21
N TYR A 200 -21.16 10.98 31.02
CA TYR A 200 -21.28 12.41 30.80
C TYR A 200 -22.55 12.89 31.54
N TRP A 201 -22.41 13.24 32.82
CA TRP A 201 -23.33 14.10 33.56
C TRP A 201 -22.52 15.16 34.28
#